data_AF-A0A353AZE7-F1
#
_entry.id   AF-A0A353AZE7-F1
#
_cell.length_a   1.000
_cell.length_b   1.000
_cell.length_c   1.000
_cell.angle_alpha   90.00
_cell.angle_beta   90.00
_cell.angle_gamma   90.00
#
_symmetry.space_group_name_H-M   'P 1'
#
loop_
_entity.id
_entity.type
_entity.pdbx_description
1 polymer ?
#
loop_
_entity_poly.entity_id
_entity_poly.type
_entity_poly.pdbx_seq_one_letter_code
_entity_poly.pdbx_strand_id
1 'polypeptide(L)'
;YTGLGKRWQTQEGDWAIRSFVQLTFGLLIGLFAYVTSQYLMVSWDSISGGRPMVELPTNRWDGFFAADQTPRLPAFLAYFPLLMGLIGWWKQVDPLRRTRLSFLSVVWTVIAAMLVYMVIPFPQPWGALIAAGSSIAIQLSCPWINPAERFNKVVV
;
A
#
# COMPACT_ATOMS: atom_id res chain seq x y z
N TYR A 1 -13.76 34.38 2.99
CA TYR A 1 -14.00 33.05 3.58
C TYR A 1 -14.62 32.11 2.56
N THR A 2 -13.86 31.49 1.65
CA THR A 2 -14.43 30.49 0.70
C THR A 2 -13.33 29.65 0.03
N GLY A 3 -12.49 29.00 0.85
CA GLY A 3 -11.52 28.00 0.37
C GLY A 3 -11.88 26.56 0.77
N LEU A 4 -12.57 26.39 1.91
CA LEU A 4 -12.95 25.07 2.42
C LEU A 4 -14.04 24.39 1.58
N GLY A 5 -15.09 25.14 1.17
CA GLY A 5 -16.22 24.57 0.42
C GLY A 5 -15.83 23.97 -0.93
N LYS A 6 -14.84 24.56 -1.62
CA LYS A 6 -14.36 24.07 -2.92
C LYS A 6 -13.43 22.86 -2.79
N ARG A 7 -12.77 22.67 -1.64
CA ARG A 7 -12.04 21.43 -1.32
C ARG A 7 -13.01 20.29 -0.97
N TRP A 8 -14.14 20.63 -0.37
CA TRP A 8 -15.21 19.68 -0.01
C TRP A 8 -15.99 19.15 -1.22
N GLN A 9 -16.02 19.89 -2.33
CA GLN A 9 -16.64 19.46 -3.59
C GLN A 9 -15.81 18.43 -4.41
N THR A 10 -14.75 17.87 -3.82
CA THR A 10 -14.13 16.66 -4.39
C THR A 10 -15.02 15.47 -4.00
N GLN A 11 -16.15 15.32 -4.71
CA GLN A 11 -17.17 14.27 -4.62
C GLN A 11 -16.93 13.24 -3.49
N GLU A 12 -17.53 13.44 -2.32
CA GLU A 12 -17.40 12.54 -1.15
C GLU A 12 -17.70 11.07 -1.48
N GLY A 13 -18.56 10.80 -2.46
CA GLY A 13 -18.87 9.45 -2.92
C GLY A 13 -17.72 8.74 -3.65
N ASP A 14 -16.80 9.49 -4.25
CA ASP A 14 -15.71 8.95 -5.08
C ASP A 14 -14.57 8.39 -4.20
N TRP A 15 -14.37 8.96 -3.00
CA TRP A 15 -13.36 8.49 -2.04
C TRP A 15 -13.62 7.06 -1.56
N ALA A 16 -14.85 6.79 -1.11
CA ALA A 16 -15.23 5.49 -0.58
C ALA A 16 -15.15 4.40 -1.66
N ILE A 17 -15.61 4.70 -2.88
CA ILE A 17 -15.54 3.78 -4.02
C ILE A 17 -14.08 3.48 -4.38
N ARG A 18 -13.22 4.49 -4.46
CA ARG A 18 -11.79 4.28 -4.79
C ARG A 18 -11.08 3.47 -3.72
N SER A 19 -11.39 3.70 -2.45
CA SER A 19 -10.86 2.93 -1.33
C SER A 19 -11.35 1.49 -1.37
N PHE A 20 -12.63 1.27 -1.70
CA PHE A 20 -13.20 -0.06 -1.87
C PHE A 20 -12.53 -0.83 -3.02
N VAL A 21 -12.38 -0.20 -4.19
CA VAL A 21 -11.69 -0.80 -5.34
C VAL A 21 -10.25 -1.17 -4.96
N GLN A 22 -9.54 -0.31 -4.24
CA GLN A 22 -8.19 -0.60 -3.77
C GLN A 22 -8.15 -1.76 -2.77
N LEU A 23 -9.10 -1.85 -1.85
CA LEU A 23 -9.23 -2.98 -0.94
C LEU A 23 -9.43 -4.29 -1.73
N THR A 24 -10.29 -4.28 -2.75
CA THR A 24 -10.50 -5.46 -3.61
C THR A 24 -9.23 -5.85 -4.38
N PHE A 25 -8.52 -4.88 -4.96
CA PHE A 25 -7.22 -5.18 -5.60
C PHE A 25 -6.19 -5.68 -4.60
N GLY A 26 -6.18 -5.17 -3.38
CA GLY A 26 -5.33 -5.69 -2.31
C GLY A 26 -5.64 -7.15 -1.97
N LEU A 27 -6.90 -7.58 -2.04
CA LEU A 27 -7.25 -8.99 -1.82
C LEU A 27 -6.69 -9.88 -2.93
N LEU A 28 -6.80 -9.45 -4.19
CA LEU A 28 -6.23 -10.16 -5.34
C LEU A 28 -4.70 -10.24 -5.24
N ILE A 29 -4.04 -9.14 -4.88
CA ILE A 29 -2.59 -9.10 -4.68
C ILE A 29 -2.19 -10.01 -3.52
N GLY A 30 -2.94 -10.00 -2.41
CA GLY A 30 -2.68 -10.87 -1.26
C GLY A 30 -2.82 -12.35 -1.62
N LEU A 31 -3.87 -12.72 -2.34
CA LEU A 31 -4.06 -14.09 -2.83
C LEU A 31 -2.91 -14.51 -3.76
N PHE A 32 -2.55 -13.66 -4.72
CA PHE A 32 -1.47 -13.92 -5.66
C PHE A 32 -0.12 -14.07 -4.94
N ALA A 33 0.17 -13.19 -3.98
CA ALA A 33 1.38 -13.25 -3.16
C ALA A 33 1.44 -14.53 -2.33
N TYR A 34 0.32 -14.96 -1.74
CA TYR A 34 0.24 -16.23 -1.02
C TYR A 34 0.54 -17.41 -1.95
N VAL A 35 -0.16 -17.53 -3.08
CA VAL A 35 0.08 -18.62 -4.05
C VAL A 35 1.52 -18.64 -4.53
N THR A 36 2.07 -17.47 -4.84
CA THR A 36 3.48 -17.33 -5.27
C THR A 36 4.43 -17.77 -4.16
N SER A 37 4.16 -17.42 -2.90
CA SER A 37 5.00 -17.85 -1.78
C SER A 37 5.00 -19.36 -1.59
N GLN A 38 3.86 -20.02 -1.80
CA GLN A 38 3.74 -21.48 -1.72
C GLN A 38 4.45 -22.15 -2.91
N TYR A 39 4.26 -21.61 -4.12
CA TYR A 39 4.90 -22.11 -5.34
C TYR A 39 6.43 -22.02 -5.28
N LEU A 40 6.96 -20.91 -4.76
CA LEU A 40 8.40 -20.70 -4.60
C LEU A 40 8.98 -21.35 -3.33
N MET A 41 8.15 -22.01 -2.52
CA MET A 41 8.55 -22.66 -1.26
C MET A 41 9.39 -21.72 -0.37
N VAL A 42 8.89 -20.48 -0.21
CA VAL A 42 9.60 -19.42 0.49
C VAL A 42 9.92 -19.83 1.93
N SER A 43 11.21 -19.80 2.28
CA SER A 43 11.67 -20.06 3.65
C SER A 43 11.45 -18.83 4.54
N TRP A 44 10.34 -18.83 5.27
CA TRP A 44 9.96 -17.71 6.15
C TRP A 44 10.93 -17.48 7.30
N ASP A 45 11.58 -18.54 7.79
CA ASP A 45 12.62 -18.49 8.83
C ASP A 45 13.85 -17.67 8.37
N SER A 46 14.24 -17.83 7.09
CA SER A 46 15.34 -17.05 6.51
C SER A 46 14.98 -15.57 6.30
N ILE A 47 13.70 -15.29 6.03
CA ILE A 47 13.19 -13.94 5.75
C ILE A 47 13.03 -13.12 7.03
N SER A 48 12.61 -13.76 8.13
CA SER A 48 12.50 -13.13 9.45
C SER A 48 13.87 -12.95 10.14
N GLY A 49 14.94 -13.51 9.57
CA GLY A 49 16.30 -13.38 10.07
C GLY A 49 16.51 -14.09 11.41
N GLY A 50 15.78 -15.19 11.66
CA GLY A 50 15.85 -15.97 12.90
C GLY A 50 15.41 -15.22 14.16
N ARG A 51 14.79 -14.04 14.01
CA ARG A 51 14.22 -13.28 15.13
C ARG A 51 12.71 -13.47 15.12
N PRO A 52 12.11 -13.85 16.27
CA PRO A 52 10.66 -13.93 16.37
C PRO A 52 10.08 -12.55 16.00
N MET A 53 9.09 -12.60 15.11
CA MET A 53 8.46 -11.47 14.45
C MET A 53 7.57 -10.71 15.44
N VAL A 54 8.19 -10.02 16.40
CA VAL A 54 7.55 -9.67 17.69
C VAL A 54 7.14 -10.97 18.42
N GLU A 55 7.32 -11.04 19.73
CA GLU A 55 6.68 -12.11 20.52
C GLU A 55 5.17 -11.86 20.49
N LEU A 56 4.54 -12.33 19.42
CA LEU A 56 3.11 -12.22 19.22
C LEU A 56 2.45 -13.07 20.31
N PRO A 57 1.53 -12.51 21.10
CA PRO A 57 0.71 -13.31 21.99
C PRO A 57 0.02 -14.38 21.13
N THR A 58 0.40 -15.64 21.30
CA THR A 58 -0.02 -16.76 20.45
C THR A 58 -1.55 -16.84 20.36
N ASN A 59 -2.24 -16.50 21.44
CA ASN A 59 -3.70 -16.48 21.51
C ASN A 59 -4.41 -15.44 20.61
N ARG A 60 -3.74 -14.38 20.15
CA ARG A 60 -4.39 -13.28 19.42
C ARG A 60 -4.42 -13.49 17.91
N TRP A 61 -3.53 -14.33 17.40
CA TRP A 61 -3.29 -14.50 15.97
C TRP A 61 -3.43 -15.95 15.49
N ASP A 62 -4.03 -16.80 16.31
CA ASP A 62 -4.39 -18.16 15.94
C ASP A 62 -5.23 -18.16 14.66
N GLY A 63 -4.68 -18.70 13.58
CA GLY A 63 -5.29 -18.74 12.24
C GLY A 63 -4.61 -17.85 11.20
N PHE A 64 -3.99 -16.74 11.61
CA PHE A 64 -3.24 -15.85 10.71
C PHE A 64 -1.79 -16.34 10.52
N PHE A 65 -1.20 -16.86 11.59
CA PHE A 65 0.15 -17.41 11.59
C PHE A 65 0.12 -18.85 12.11
N ALA A 66 1.03 -19.68 11.60
CA ALA A 66 1.30 -21.00 12.16
C ALA A 66 2.20 -20.88 13.42
N ALA A 67 2.38 -21.99 14.15
CA ALA A 67 3.18 -22.02 15.37
C ALA A 67 4.67 -21.67 15.15
N ASP A 68 5.16 -21.89 13.92
CA ASP A 68 6.47 -21.50 13.41
C ASP A 68 6.52 -20.04 12.91
N GLN A 69 5.48 -19.25 13.18
CA GLN A 69 5.29 -17.88 12.70
C GLN A 69 5.17 -17.73 11.17
N THR A 70 4.96 -18.83 10.44
CA THR A 70 4.72 -18.77 8.99
C THR A 70 3.37 -18.08 8.71
N PRO A 71 3.35 -17.02 7.86
CA PRO A 71 2.10 -16.35 7.50
C PRO A 71 1.21 -17.29 6.67
N ARG A 72 -0.04 -17.45 7.12
CA ARG A 72 -1.09 -18.19 6.40
C ARG A 72 -1.87 -17.26 5.48
N LEU A 73 -2.71 -17.83 4.63
CA LEU A 73 -3.56 -17.07 3.70
C LEU A 73 -4.29 -15.88 4.36
N PRO A 74 -4.89 -15.98 5.56
CA PRO A 74 -5.55 -14.84 6.21
C PRO A 74 -4.62 -13.65 6.48
N ALA A 75 -3.34 -13.88 6.78
CA ALA A 75 -2.37 -12.80 6.98
C ALA A 75 -2.13 -12.01 5.69
N PHE A 76 -2.03 -12.70 4.54
CA PHE A 76 -1.91 -12.04 3.23
C PHE A 76 -3.18 -11.29 2.85
N LEU A 77 -4.33 -11.94 3.02
CA LEU A 77 -5.64 -11.36 2.70
C LEU A 77 -6.04 -10.21 3.63
N ALA A 78 -5.38 -10.01 4.75
CA ALA A 78 -5.61 -8.87 5.61
C ALA A 78 -4.54 -7.78 5.41
N TYR A 79 -3.27 -8.15 5.23
CA TYR A 79 -2.17 -7.20 5.08
C TYR A 79 -2.28 -6.36 3.80
N PHE A 80 -2.41 -7.01 2.65
CA PHE A 80 -2.38 -6.32 1.35
C PHE A 80 -3.59 -5.40 1.12
N PRO A 81 -4.84 -5.75 1.47
CA PRO A 81 -5.95 -4.81 1.41
C PRO A 81 -5.76 -3.60 2.30
N LEU A 82 -5.37 -3.79 3.57
CA LEU A 82 -5.15 -2.67 4.48
C LEU A 82 -4.08 -1.73 3.93
N LEU A 83 -2.98 -2.27 3.41
CA LEU A 83 -1.93 -1.48 2.76
C LEU A 83 -2.46 -0.74 1.53
N MET A 84 -3.23 -1.42 0.68
CA MET A 84 -3.80 -0.84 -0.53
C MET A 84 -4.80 0.29 -0.22
N GLY A 85 -5.69 0.10 0.75
CA GLY A 85 -6.70 1.08 1.13
C GLY A 85 -6.13 2.28 1.90
N LEU A 86 -5.09 2.08 2.73
CA LEU A 86 -4.56 3.15 3.60
C LEU A 86 -3.71 4.18 2.85
N ILE A 87 -2.95 3.75 1.84
CA ILE A 87 -1.98 4.61 1.14
C ILE A 87 -2.67 5.62 0.21
N GLY A 88 -3.83 5.27 -0.34
CA GLY A 88 -4.55 6.12 -1.30
C GLY A 88 -3.81 6.29 -2.62
N TRP A 89 -3.42 5.16 -3.24
CA TRP A 89 -2.59 5.11 -4.45
C TRP A 89 -3.11 5.96 -5.62
N TRP A 90 -4.42 6.22 -5.73
CA TRP A 90 -4.99 7.10 -6.76
C TRP A 90 -4.36 8.51 -6.72
N LYS A 91 -3.94 9.01 -5.55
CA LYS A 91 -3.28 10.32 -5.44
C LYS A 91 -1.90 10.33 -6.08
N GLN A 92 -1.23 9.17 -6.12
CA GLN A 92 0.10 9.03 -6.72
C GLN A 92 0.03 8.88 -8.24
N VAL A 93 -1.08 8.33 -8.74
CA VAL A 93 -1.37 8.13 -10.16
C VAL A 93 -1.84 9.42 -10.85
N ASP A 94 -2.37 10.40 -10.10
CA ASP A 94 -2.94 11.64 -10.64
C ASP A 94 -1.97 12.37 -11.61
N PRO A 95 -2.35 12.58 -12.89
CA PRO A 95 -1.51 13.27 -13.87
C PRO A 95 -1.23 14.73 -13.56
N LEU A 96 -2.09 15.37 -12.75
CA LEU A 96 -1.99 16.78 -12.37
C LEU A 96 -1.12 17.00 -11.11
N ARG A 97 -0.36 15.99 -10.69
CA ARG A 97 0.57 16.08 -9.56
C ARG A 97 1.67 17.12 -9.78
N ARG A 98 2.09 17.80 -8.72
CA ARG A 98 3.08 18.90 -8.79
C ARG A 98 4.48 18.45 -9.22
N THR A 99 4.89 17.27 -8.80
CA THR A 99 6.21 16.69 -9.10
C THR A 99 6.05 15.32 -9.72
N ARG A 100 6.96 14.94 -10.62
CA ARG A 100 6.94 13.61 -11.25
C ARG A 100 7.10 12.50 -10.22
N LEU A 101 8.01 12.70 -9.25
CA LEU A 101 8.24 11.84 -8.09
C LEU A 101 8.16 12.69 -6.81
N SER A 102 7.38 12.24 -5.84
CA SER A 102 7.19 12.87 -4.53
C SER A 102 7.79 12.00 -3.44
N PHE A 103 8.93 12.45 -2.89
CA PHE A 103 9.57 11.76 -1.76
C PHE A 103 8.66 11.67 -0.55
N LEU A 104 7.85 12.72 -0.29
CA LEU A 104 6.88 12.71 0.81
C LEU A 104 5.82 11.62 0.64
N SER A 105 5.39 11.35 -0.60
CA SER A 105 4.44 10.27 -0.89
C SER A 105 5.06 8.90 -0.65
N VAL A 106 6.33 8.72 -1.01
CA VAL A 106 7.07 7.48 -0.73
C VAL A 106 7.25 7.28 0.78
N VAL A 107 7.67 8.32 1.52
CA VAL A 107 7.79 8.26 2.98
C VAL A 107 6.45 7.93 3.62
N TRP A 108 5.35 8.52 3.15
CA TRP A 108 4.00 8.18 3.61
C TRP A 108 3.66 6.71 3.35
N THR A 109 4.02 6.14 2.21
CA THR A 109 3.79 4.70 1.95
C THR A 109 4.54 3.79 2.91
N VAL A 110 5.77 4.17 3.28
CA VAL A 110 6.56 3.43 4.27
C VAL A 110 5.93 3.53 5.66
N ILE A 111 5.51 4.74 6.06
CA ILE A 111 4.80 4.94 7.34
C ILE A 111 3.51 4.13 7.37
N ALA A 112 2.71 4.15 6.30
CA ALA A 112 1.50 3.34 6.17
C ALA A 112 1.81 1.84 6.29
N ALA A 113 2.88 1.35 5.64
CA ALA A 113 3.31 -0.05 5.79
C ALA A 113 3.71 -0.40 7.23
N MET A 114 4.34 0.53 7.96
CA MET A 114 4.66 0.35 9.38
C MET A 114 3.41 0.36 10.27
N LEU A 115 2.41 1.19 9.95
CA LEU A 115 1.13 1.18 10.65
C LEU A 115 0.37 -0.13 10.43
N VAL A 116 0.32 -0.60 9.18
CA VAL A 116 -0.29 -1.90 8.87
C VAL A 116 0.48 -3.02 9.54
N TYR A 117 1.80 -2.92 9.66
CA TYR A 117 2.62 -3.87 10.42
C TYR A 117 2.24 -3.97 11.91
N MET A 118 1.89 -2.84 12.54
CA MET A 118 1.42 -2.85 13.94
C MET A 118 0.09 -3.59 14.10
N VAL A 119 -0.73 -3.64 13.04
CA VAL A 119 -1.98 -4.40 13.04
C VAL A 119 -1.71 -5.83 12.65
N ILE A 120 -1.02 -6.09 11.55
CA ILE A 120 -0.71 -7.42 11.04
C ILE A 120 0.80 -7.50 10.90
N PRO A 121 1.47 -8.30 11.73
CA PRO A 121 2.92 -8.36 11.82
C PRO A 121 3.50 -9.06 10.59
N PHE A 122 3.49 -8.44 9.42
CA PHE A 122 4.08 -9.01 8.22
C PHE A 122 5.61 -8.84 8.23
N PRO A 123 6.42 -9.75 7.64
CA PRO A 123 7.87 -9.67 7.72
C PRO A 123 8.48 -8.32 7.27
N GLN A 124 9.20 -7.68 8.19
CA GLN A 124 10.03 -6.50 7.92
C GLN A 124 11.46 -6.95 7.56
N PRO A 125 12.19 -6.20 6.70
CA PRO A 125 11.82 -4.93 6.06
C PRO A 125 11.01 -5.08 4.76
N TRP A 126 10.72 -6.32 4.36
CA TRP A 126 10.20 -6.63 3.02
C TRP A 126 8.86 -5.97 2.69
N GLY A 127 7.92 -5.92 3.64
CA GLY A 127 6.64 -5.23 3.45
C GLY A 127 6.83 -3.74 3.13
N ALA A 128 7.72 -3.05 3.85
CA ALA A 128 8.02 -1.64 3.61
C ALA A 128 8.74 -1.43 2.27
N LEU A 129 9.66 -2.32 1.89
CA LEU A 129 10.37 -2.26 0.61
C LEU A 129 9.42 -2.43 -0.59
N ILE A 130 8.49 -3.39 -0.51
CA ILE A 130 7.47 -3.59 -1.54
C ILE A 130 6.58 -2.36 -1.66
N ALA A 131 6.15 -1.76 -0.54
CA ALA A 131 5.31 -0.57 -0.54
C ALA A 131 6.03 0.64 -1.18
N ALA A 132 7.28 0.90 -0.77
CA ALA A 132 8.10 1.98 -1.30
C ALA A 132 8.41 1.78 -2.78
N GLY A 133 8.84 0.57 -3.16
CA GLY A 133 9.15 0.22 -4.56
C GLY A 133 7.93 0.36 -5.47
N SER A 134 6.76 -0.09 -5.01
CA SER A 134 5.49 0.08 -5.73
C SER A 134 5.13 1.55 -5.89
N SER A 135 5.33 2.38 -4.85
CA SER A 135 5.08 3.82 -4.91
C SER A 135 5.93 4.52 -5.96
N ILE A 136 7.22 4.15 -6.03
CA ILE A 136 8.15 4.69 -7.04
C ILE A 136 7.73 4.20 -8.44
N ALA A 137 7.48 2.90 -8.61
CA ALA A 137 7.09 2.32 -9.89
C ALA A 137 5.81 2.95 -10.45
N ILE A 138 4.79 3.12 -9.61
CA ILE A 138 3.53 3.76 -9.97
C ILE A 138 3.78 5.21 -10.42
N GLN A 139 4.47 6.01 -9.60
CA GLN A 139 4.74 7.42 -9.94
C GLN A 139 5.57 7.59 -11.22
N LEU A 140 6.43 6.63 -11.56
CA LEU A 140 7.25 6.68 -12.78
C LEU A 140 6.51 6.18 -14.02
N SER A 141 5.58 5.23 -13.86
CA SER A 141 4.78 4.66 -14.94
C SER A 141 3.60 5.54 -15.36
N CYS A 142 3.05 6.33 -14.43
CA CYS A 142 1.89 7.17 -14.72
C CYS A 142 2.29 8.45 -15.46
N PRO A 143 1.48 8.90 -16.45
CA PRO A 143 1.74 10.14 -17.18
C PRO A 143 1.80 11.33 -16.21
N TRP A 144 2.65 12.27 -16.52
CA TRP A 144 2.83 13.49 -15.74
C TRP A 144 2.78 14.69 -16.69
N ILE A 145 1.83 15.60 -16.46
CA ILE A 145 1.70 16.83 -17.24
C ILE A 145 2.44 17.93 -16.49
N ASN A 146 3.42 18.55 -17.15
CA ASN A 146 4.19 19.62 -16.54
C ASN A 146 3.26 20.80 -16.17
N PRO A 147 3.24 21.25 -14.89
CA PRO A 147 2.43 22.39 -14.48
C PRO A 147 2.69 23.67 -15.29
N ALA A 148 3.92 23.85 -15.81
CA ALA A 148 4.27 25.00 -16.63
C ALA A 148 3.61 24.97 -18.02
N GLU A 149 3.42 23.78 -18.60
CA GLU A 149 2.78 23.61 -19.91
C GLU A 149 1.25 23.65 -19.84
N ARG A 150 0.68 23.47 -18.65
CA ARG A 150 -0.78 23.48 -18.42
C ARG A 150 -1.41 24.82 -18.80
N PHE A 151 -0.73 25.93 -18.57
CA PHE A 151 -1.27 27.27 -18.84
C PHE A 151 -1.16 27.68 -20.31
N ASN A 152 -0.26 27.05 -21.08
CA ASN A 152 -0.08 27.38 -22.50
C ASN A 152 -1.13 26.75 -23.43
N LYS A 153 -1.88 25.74 -22.96
CA LYS A 153 -2.93 25.06 -23.75
C LYS A 153 -4.33 25.67 -23.60
N VAL A 154 -4.52 26.68 -22.75
CA VAL A 154 -5.84 27.30 -22.48
C VAL A 154 -6.02 28.63 -23.23
N VAL A 155 -4.96 29.14 -23.86
CA VAL A 155 -4.94 30.46 -24.52
C VAL A 155 -4.94 30.35 -26.06
N VAL A 156 -5.32 29.18 -26.61
CA VAL A 156 -5.44 28.95 -28.05
C VAL A 156 -6.86 28.52 -28.39
#